data_AF-A0A8H6AT34-F1
#
_entry.id   AF-A0A8H6AT34-F1
#
_cell.length_a   1.000
_cell.length_b   1.000
_cell.length_c   1.000
_cell.angle_alpha   90.00
_cell.angle_beta   90.00
_cell.angle_gamma   90.00
#
_symmetry.space_group_name_H-M   'P 1'
#
loop_
_entity.id
_entity.type
_entity.pdbx_description
1 polymer ?
#
loop_
_entity_poly.entity_id
_entity_poly.type
_entity_poly.pdbx_seq_one_letter_code
_entity_poly.pdbx_strand_id
1 'polypeptide(L)'
;MSYQMQTLPGITLLGQPEKNGVYDQQEIVTLITQYYELLAKMCYFPASYIKYAPHDPPIDVDLAKSFDLEPQVIEFLQALPYVEGYSNEDEFILGGSFADMRDLEVLMQSRDPGFASPKGGFDDENGEYMRPWEVCINECGNHGTMMFLDTRNGHITMEGQDSGHSEDPGVYNFPGGLRSRNRNSHGHLPSRHARELFEDFTNRLLKLQWIPSSEDRRMLSEWDEEYEDLRLLFRAYGWPHNFNATSFDSAYSRWREFLTIKSNACDSASNIIDQKLNLDSATESLNYHSKCVRMGVWDRDPSKHPEEISMLETILEENREIVNEANEILEKAIADHGDWKGERAEIIKAWKKHFEKDIERQEGNLEWWRGEGRAHCKEEEIEETREKIRILKERLANVEEQPISVEEPDGVKYYYFCGHYYYLNPDGSQLYAYGSWKLRINTSGKRYWIPEQREFAYEPDEMNARYIFNFAGEVILRETRDRLRDIAAPSLGTLIMRYHRGAAQAYLDDLENRIDSVNGREDWEQMTKVAWDELIYLEWKTGLWYGEWLEKERKRLQDKGQYTEYNVWVDDELKRVTEDNDVENIKEESIGEAVIKKENVKTEDVEEEIIKEEPTEEVSIKDEFSGKLFMETES
;
A
#
# COMPACT_ATOMS: atom_id res chain seq x y z
N MET A 1 -17.84 19.28 43.79
CA MET A 1 -18.09 20.73 43.65
C MET A 1 -18.81 20.91 42.33
N SER A 2 -20.04 21.41 42.32
CA SER A 2 -20.85 21.49 41.09
C SER A 2 -20.40 22.68 40.26
N TYR A 3 -19.86 22.42 39.07
CA TYR A 3 -19.51 23.48 38.12
C TYR A 3 -20.80 23.98 37.46
N GLN A 4 -21.11 25.25 37.67
CA GLN A 4 -22.19 25.95 36.96
C GLN A 4 -21.82 25.99 35.47
N MET A 5 -22.73 25.51 34.61
CA MET A 5 -22.70 25.82 33.18
C MET A 5 -22.61 27.34 33.02
N GLN A 6 -21.52 27.82 32.41
CA GLN A 6 -21.47 29.20 31.94
C GLN A 6 -22.40 29.31 30.74
N THR A 7 -23.63 29.72 30.99
CA THR A 7 -24.52 30.24 29.94
C THR A 7 -23.93 31.57 29.45
N LEU A 8 -23.45 31.62 28.21
CA LEU A 8 -23.12 32.88 27.53
C LEU A 8 -24.37 33.78 27.55
N PRO A 9 -24.32 35.02 28.07
CA PRO A 9 -25.50 35.87 28.17
C PRO A 9 -25.96 36.30 26.78
N GLY A 10 -27.14 35.83 26.35
CA GLY A 10 -27.85 36.37 25.19
C GLY A 10 -27.92 35.48 23.95
N ILE A 11 -27.32 34.29 23.94
CA ILE A 11 -27.40 33.35 22.81
C ILE A 11 -28.43 32.26 23.15
N THR A 12 -29.50 32.19 22.36
CA THR A 12 -30.49 31.10 22.46
C THR A 12 -30.01 29.95 21.58
N LEU A 13 -29.48 28.88 22.17
CA LEU A 13 -29.06 27.68 21.45
C LEU A 13 -30.29 26.93 20.92
N LEU A 14 -30.30 26.56 19.64
CA LEU A 14 -31.38 25.82 18.99
C LEU A 14 -31.19 24.30 19.16
N GLY A 15 -31.46 23.76 20.36
CA GLY A 15 -31.39 22.32 20.64
C GLY A 15 -30.36 21.93 21.72
N GLN A 16 -30.37 20.67 22.14
CA GLN A 16 -29.38 20.12 23.10
C GLN A 16 -28.20 19.49 22.36
N PRO A 17 -26.97 19.52 22.94
CA PRO A 17 -25.82 18.81 22.37
C PRO A 17 -26.08 17.29 22.38
N GLU A 18 -25.85 16.63 21.23
CA GLU A 18 -26.10 15.20 21.07
C GLU A 18 -24.98 14.32 21.65
N LYS A 19 -23.81 14.90 21.94
CA LYS A 19 -22.60 14.21 22.45
C LYS A 19 -21.99 14.96 23.64
N ASN A 20 -21.36 14.22 24.56
CA ASN A 20 -20.67 14.80 25.73
C ASN A 20 -19.38 15.50 25.30
N GLY A 21 -19.20 16.77 25.63
CA GLY A 21 -18.00 17.56 25.32
C GLY A 21 -18.22 19.04 25.65
N VAL A 22 -17.13 19.81 25.78
CA VAL A 22 -17.22 21.27 25.98
C VAL A 22 -16.47 21.93 24.85
N TYR A 23 -17.20 22.64 23.99
CA TYR A 23 -16.58 23.47 22.97
C TYR A 23 -15.80 24.61 23.61
N ASP A 24 -14.53 24.73 23.24
CA ASP A 24 -13.66 25.86 23.56
C ASP A 24 -13.04 26.39 22.26
N GLN A 25 -13.54 27.53 21.79
CA GLN A 25 -13.07 28.19 20.58
C GLN A 25 -11.57 28.45 20.60
N GLN A 26 -11.05 28.98 21.71
CA GLN A 26 -9.66 29.42 21.78
C GLN A 26 -8.72 28.22 21.74
N GLU A 27 -9.11 27.12 22.37
CA GLU A 27 -8.39 25.86 22.30
C GLU A 27 -8.31 25.33 20.86
N ILE A 28 -9.45 25.23 20.16
CA ILE A 28 -9.49 24.67 18.79
C ILE A 28 -8.67 25.53 17.83
N VAL A 29 -8.80 26.87 17.92
CA VAL A 29 -7.98 27.81 17.14
C VAL A 29 -6.49 27.61 17.43
N THR A 30 -6.12 27.39 18.69
CA THR A 30 -4.72 27.14 19.09
C THR A 30 -4.19 25.81 18.53
N LEU A 31 -4.99 24.75 18.57
CA LEU A 31 -4.62 23.43 18.04
C LEU A 31 -4.39 23.46 16.53
N ILE A 32 -5.32 24.06 15.77
CA ILE A 32 -5.18 24.21 14.32
C ILE A 32 -3.97 25.09 13.97
N THR A 33 -3.77 26.18 14.71
CA THR A 33 -2.59 27.04 14.57
C THR A 33 -1.30 26.24 14.74
N GLN A 34 -1.18 25.48 15.83
CA GLN A 34 0.00 24.67 16.11
C GLN A 34 0.24 23.59 15.05
N TYR A 35 -0.84 23.00 14.52
CA TYR A 35 -0.75 22.04 13.42
C TYR A 35 -0.20 22.69 12.15
N TYR A 36 -0.70 23.86 11.73
CA TYR A 36 -0.16 24.60 10.58
C TYR A 36 1.28 25.06 10.79
N GLU A 37 1.62 25.55 11.98
CA GLU A 37 3.00 25.91 12.33
C GLU A 37 3.93 24.69 12.28
N LEU A 38 3.45 23.51 12.66
CA LEU A 38 4.21 22.27 12.55
C LEU A 38 4.46 21.89 11.08
N LEU A 39 3.44 21.97 10.22
CA LEU A 39 3.59 21.75 8.78
C LEU A 39 4.60 22.73 8.16
N ALA A 40 4.53 24.01 8.52
CA ALA A 40 5.51 25.00 8.08
C ALA A 40 6.92 24.68 8.59
N LYS A 41 7.05 24.21 9.84
CA LYS A 41 8.33 23.75 10.41
C LYS A 41 8.88 22.52 9.68
N MET A 42 8.02 21.66 9.13
CA MET A 42 8.38 20.52 8.28
C MET A 42 8.70 20.91 6.84
N CYS A 43 8.79 22.22 6.54
CA CYS A 43 9.01 22.74 5.19
C CYS A 43 7.89 22.40 4.20
N TYR A 44 6.66 22.13 4.67
CA TYR A 44 5.54 21.86 3.76
C TYR A 44 5.16 23.10 2.96
N PHE A 45 5.11 24.25 3.64
CA PHE A 45 4.95 25.58 3.07
C PHE A 45 5.72 26.62 3.89
N PRO A 46 5.99 27.81 3.33
CA PRO A 46 6.58 28.90 4.08
C PRO A 46 5.67 29.36 5.22
N ALA A 47 6.22 29.60 6.42
CA ALA A 47 5.44 30.11 7.56
C ALA A 47 4.68 31.43 7.28
N SER A 48 5.13 32.22 6.29
CA SER A 48 4.46 33.44 5.85
C SER A 48 3.10 33.20 5.18
N TYR A 49 2.78 31.95 4.81
CA TYR A 49 1.51 31.59 4.21
C TYR A 49 0.40 31.48 5.27
N ILE A 50 0.75 31.28 6.54
CA ILE A 50 -0.22 31.25 7.64
C ILE A 50 -0.68 32.68 7.95
N LYS A 51 -1.99 32.91 7.86
CA LYS A 51 -2.66 34.19 8.14
C LYS A 51 -3.48 34.08 9.41
N TYR A 52 -3.06 34.82 10.42
CA TYR A 52 -3.72 34.89 11.72
C TYR A 52 -4.81 35.96 11.73
N ALA A 53 -5.78 35.79 12.62
CA ALA A 53 -6.75 36.84 12.94
C ALA A 53 -6.05 38.05 13.61
N PRO A 54 -6.58 39.28 13.47
CA PRO A 54 -7.72 39.66 12.63
C PRO A 54 -7.36 39.64 11.13
N HIS A 55 -8.28 39.16 10.30
CA HIS A 55 -8.04 38.97 8.87
C HIS A 55 -8.26 40.23 8.03
N ASP A 56 -7.47 40.35 6.96
CA ASP A 56 -7.65 41.32 5.88
C ASP A 56 -7.52 40.60 4.53
N PRO A 57 -8.61 40.46 3.74
CA PRO A 57 -9.96 40.89 4.06
C PRO A 57 -10.59 40.07 5.22
N PRO A 58 -11.57 40.63 5.95
CA PRO A 58 -12.35 39.89 6.93
C PRO A 58 -13.33 38.93 6.24
N ILE A 59 -13.82 37.94 6.99
CA ILE A 59 -14.88 37.03 6.54
C ILE A 59 -16.19 37.80 6.31
N ASP A 60 -16.92 37.42 5.27
CA ASP A 60 -18.25 37.97 4.99
C ASP A 60 -19.28 37.43 5.99
N VAL A 61 -19.46 38.19 7.07
CA VAL A 61 -20.39 37.89 8.16
C VAL A 61 -21.84 37.89 7.68
N ASP A 62 -22.21 38.72 6.70
CA ASP A 62 -23.59 38.81 6.25
C ASP A 62 -23.93 37.62 5.33
N LEU A 63 -22.98 37.19 4.49
CA LEU A 63 -23.10 35.93 3.76
C LEU A 63 -23.20 34.73 4.71
N ALA A 64 -22.32 34.65 5.72
CA ALA A 64 -22.37 33.58 6.72
C ALA A 64 -23.73 33.49 7.44
N LYS A 65 -24.30 34.64 7.84
CA LYS A 65 -25.65 34.70 8.42
C LYS A 65 -26.74 34.28 7.44
N SER A 66 -26.57 34.54 6.15
CA SER A 66 -27.55 34.14 5.13
C SER A 66 -27.64 32.62 4.94
N PHE A 67 -26.60 31.87 5.36
CA PHE A 67 -26.58 30.41 5.43
C PHE A 67 -27.02 29.84 6.78
N ASP A 68 -27.67 30.67 7.61
CA ASP A 68 -28.15 30.30 8.95
C ASP A 68 -27.05 29.78 9.89
N LEU A 69 -25.80 30.24 9.70
CA LEU A 69 -24.72 29.92 10.64
C LEU A 69 -24.96 30.56 12.00
N GLU A 70 -24.84 29.78 13.06
CA GLU A 70 -24.96 30.31 14.42
C GLU A 70 -23.83 31.32 14.73
N PRO A 71 -24.08 32.33 15.59
CA PRO A 71 -23.06 33.33 15.93
C PRO A 71 -21.73 32.74 16.40
N GLN A 72 -21.77 31.61 17.11
CA GLN A 72 -20.59 30.90 17.58
C GLN A 72 -19.72 30.34 16.44
N VAL A 73 -20.34 29.86 15.35
CA VAL A 73 -19.62 29.39 14.15
C VAL A 73 -18.97 30.58 13.45
N ILE A 74 -19.70 31.69 13.33
CA ILE A 74 -19.17 32.91 12.70
C ILE A 74 -17.98 33.47 13.50
N GLU A 75 -18.09 33.53 14.83
CA GLU A 75 -17.00 33.96 15.72
C GLU A 75 -15.78 33.04 15.61
N PHE A 76 -16.00 31.72 15.49
CA PHE A 76 -14.94 30.73 15.27
C PHE A 76 -14.21 30.97 13.94
N LEU A 77 -14.96 31.09 12.85
CA LEU A 77 -14.40 31.35 11.53
C LEU A 77 -13.55 32.64 11.54
N GLN A 78 -14.00 33.70 12.20
CA GLN A 78 -13.25 34.96 12.30
C GLN A 78 -11.94 34.86 13.10
N ALA A 79 -11.75 33.79 13.89
CA ALA A 79 -10.58 33.58 14.73
C ALA A 79 -9.61 32.52 14.18
N LEU A 80 -10.06 31.67 13.26
CA LEU A 80 -9.26 30.59 12.68
C LEU A 80 -8.03 31.13 11.92
N PRO A 81 -6.86 30.48 12.01
CA PRO A 81 -5.79 30.74 11.05
C PRO A 81 -6.17 30.17 9.68
N TYR A 82 -5.73 30.84 8.61
CA TYR A 82 -5.88 30.36 7.22
C TYR A 82 -4.51 30.19 6.55
N VAL A 83 -4.42 29.37 5.50
CA VAL A 83 -3.19 29.17 4.72
C VAL A 83 -3.43 29.70 3.32
N GLU A 84 -2.69 30.74 2.92
CA GLU A 84 -2.76 31.31 1.57
C GLU A 84 -1.83 30.60 0.58
N GLY A 85 -2.11 30.72 -0.72
CA GLY A 85 -1.26 30.18 -1.79
C GLY A 85 -1.42 28.69 -2.03
N TYR A 86 -2.37 28.07 -1.32
CA TYR A 86 -2.82 26.70 -1.49
C TYR A 86 -4.26 26.72 -2.04
N SER A 87 -4.60 25.69 -2.79
CA SER A 87 -5.84 25.52 -3.55
C SER A 87 -6.51 24.20 -3.19
N ASN A 88 -7.69 23.95 -3.75
CA ASN A 88 -8.47 22.75 -3.48
C ASN A 88 -7.76 21.44 -3.87
N GLU A 89 -6.64 21.45 -4.60
CA GLU A 89 -5.88 20.22 -4.89
C GLU A 89 -4.74 19.95 -3.89
N ASP A 90 -4.51 20.89 -2.96
CA ASP A 90 -3.35 20.82 -2.08
C ASP A 90 -3.75 20.28 -0.71
N GLU A 91 -3.26 19.07 -0.41
CA GLU A 91 -3.71 18.30 0.74
C GLU A 91 -3.34 18.99 2.06
N PHE A 92 -4.35 19.27 2.86
CA PHE A 92 -4.24 19.57 4.28
C PHE A 92 -4.06 18.27 5.09
N ILE A 93 -4.93 17.28 4.84
CA ILE A 93 -4.92 15.99 5.52
C ILE A 93 -5.80 14.93 4.84
N LEU A 94 -5.25 13.73 4.62
CA LEU A 94 -5.98 12.54 4.13
C LEU A 94 -6.82 12.86 2.87
N GLY A 95 -6.16 13.47 1.88
CA GLY A 95 -6.75 13.95 0.64
C GLY A 95 -7.60 15.22 0.74
N GLY A 96 -8.03 15.63 1.95
CA GLY A 96 -8.77 16.88 2.16
C GLY A 96 -7.84 18.09 2.08
N SER A 97 -8.33 19.21 1.56
CA SER A 97 -7.53 20.40 1.21
C SER A 97 -7.73 21.57 2.18
N PHE A 98 -6.78 22.52 2.19
CA PHE A 98 -6.90 23.71 3.04
C PHE A 98 -8.12 24.55 2.65
N ALA A 99 -8.89 25.01 3.63
CA ALA A 99 -10.00 25.93 3.40
C ALA A 99 -9.65 27.35 3.85
N ASP A 100 -9.81 28.33 2.96
CA ASP A 100 -9.77 29.76 3.31
C ASP A 100 -11.18 30.36 3.28
N MET A 101 -11.85 30.42 4.44
CA MET A 101 -13.24 30.88 4.56
C MET A 101 -13.41 32.41 4.37
N ARG A 102 -12.32 33.13 4.08
CA ARG A 102 -12.37 34.53 3.61
C ARG A 102 -12.77 34.59 2.14
N ASP A 103 -12.58 33.51 1.39
CA ASP A 103 -13.12 33.35 0.05
C ASP A 103 -14.62 33.01 0.14
N LEU A 104 -15.43 33.72 -0.66
CA LEU A 104 -16.87 33.55 -0.68
C LEU A 104 -17.26 32.18 -1.22
N GLU A 105 -16.55 31.65 -2.22
CA GLU A 105 -16.86 30.34 -2.82
C GLU A 105 -16.58 29.22 -1.81
N VAL A 106 -15.47 29.31 -1.07
CA VAL A 106 -15.11 28.35 -0.02
C VAL A 106 -16.13 28.39 1.13
N LEU A 107 -16.52 29.59 1.58
CA LEU A 107 -17.55 29.76 2.62
C LEU A 107 -18.90 29.17 2.16
N MET A 108 -19.29 29.38 0.90
CA MET A 108 -20.49 28.78 0.32
C MET A 108 -20.40 27.25 0.28
N GLN A 109 -19.29 26.73 -0.23
CA GLN A 109 -19.03 25.30 -0.37
C GLN A 109 -19.00 24.57 0.98
N SER A 110 -18.60 25.26 2.07
CA SER A 110 -18.62 24.70 3.43
C SER A 110 -20.00 24.23 3.91
N ARG A 111 -21.09 24.62 3.22
CA ARG A 111 -22.47 24.20 3.52
C ARG A 111 -22.92 22.96 2.73
N ASP A 112 -22.22 22.62 1.66
CA ASP A 112 -22.43 21.41 0.85
C ASP A 112 -21.08 20.78 0.46
N PRO A 113 -20.23 20.42 1.45
CA PRO A 113 -18.83 20.10 1.20
C PRO A 113 -18.63 18.87 0.30
N GLY A 114 -19.59 17.95 0.28
CA GLY A 114 -19.58 16.77 -0.61
C GLY A 114 -20.20 16.98 -2.00
N PHE A 115 -20.60 18.21 -2.36
CA PHE A 115 -21.32 18.54 -3.60
C PHE A 115 -22.61 17.74 -3.82
N ALA A 116 -23.32 17.44 -2.72
CA ALA A 116 -24.52 16.60 -2.75
C ALA A 116 -25.75 17.34 -3.30
N SER A 117 -25.72 18.68 -3.35
CA SER A 117 -26.84 19.53 -3.74
C SER A 117 -28.13 19.19 -2.97
N PRO A 118 -28.11 19.30 -1.62
CA PRO A 118 -29.22 18.89 -0.78
C PRO A 118 -30.52 19.65 -1.09
N LYS A 119 -31.65 18.98 -0.84
CA LYS A 119 -33.01 19.50 -1.02
C LYS A 119 -33.92 19.07 0.13
N GLY A 120 -34.60 20.03 0.74
CA GLY A 120 -35.51 19.78 1.85
C GLY A 120 -34.82 19.98 3.19
N GLY A 121 -35.55 19.69 4.28
CA GLY A 121 -35.03 19.82 5.63
C GLY A 121 -34.14 18.64 6.03
N PHE A 122 -33.46 18.75 7.17
CA PHE A 122 -32.49 17.75 7.65
C PHE A 122 -33.00 16.32 7.83
N ASP A 123 -34.32 16.11 7.93
CA ASP A 123 -34.94 14.79 8.09
C ASP A 123 -35.42 14.18 6.75
N ASP A 124 -35.28 14.93 5.66
CA ASP A 124 -35.58 14.46 4.31
C ASP A 124 -34.46 13.56 3.78
N GLU A 125 -34.79 12.65 2.85
CA GLU A 125 -33.83 11.66 2.33
C GLU A 125 -32.60 12.29 1.65
N ASN A 126 -32.77 13.45 1.02
CA ASN A 126 -31.70 14.27 0.45
C ASN A 126 -31.61 15.62 1.19
N GLY A 127 -31.90 15.62 2.49
CA GLY A 127 -31.97 16.83 3.32
C GLY A 127 -30.65 17.59 3.41
N GLU A 128 -30.70 18.77 4.01
CA GLU A 128 -29.51 19.59 4.28
C GLU A 128 -28.38 18.79 4.96
N TYR A 129 -27.16 19.10 4.54
CA TYR A 129 -25.93 18.41 4.95
C TYR A 129 -25.48 18.91 6.32
N MET A 130 -25.33 20.24 6.45
CA MET A 130 -24.66 20.90 7.57
C MET A 130 -25.65 21.58 8.51
N ARG A 131 -25.63 21.27 9.81
CA ARG A 131 -26.45 21.97 10.81
C ARG A 131 -25.96 23.43 11.00
N PRO A 132 -26.80 24.35 11.50
CA PRO A 132 -26.42 25.73 11.82
C PRO A 132 -25.20 25.90 12.74
N TRP A 133 -24.96 24.91 13.61
CA TRP A 133 -23.86 24.88 14.57
C TRP A 133 -22.67 24.01 14.13
N GLU A 134 -22.68 23.55 12.88
CA GLU A 134 -21.60 22.75 12.30
C GLU A 134 -20.90 23.52 11.18
N VAL A 135 -19.61 23.27 11.02
CA VAL A 135 -18.81 23.81 9.92
C VAL A 135 -17.79 22.77 9.43
N CYS A 136 -17.63 22.64 8.12
CA CYS A 136 -16.55 21.87 7.53
C CYS A 136 -15.28 22.74 7.56
N ILE A 137 -14.25 22.34 8.29
CA ILE A 137 -13.06 23.18 8.54
C ILE A 137 -11.97 23.06 7.47
N ASN A 138 -12.22 22.24 6.45
CA ASN A 138 -11.36 22.00 5.31
C ASN A 138 -12.22 21.84 4.04
N GLU A 139 -11.60 21.95 2.87
CA GLU A 139 -12.26 21.62 1.60
C GLU A 139 -12.10 20.11 1.32
N CYS A 140 -13.05 19.51 0.62
CA CYS A 140 -13.00 18.07 0.33
C CYS A 140 -11.83 17.68 -0.59
N GLY A 141 -11.24 18.62 -1.32
CA GLY A 141 -10.26 18.32 -2.34
C GLY A 141 -10.79 17.50 -3.50
N ASN A 142 -9.89 16.81 -4.17
CA ASN A 142 -10.24 15.81 -5.18
C ASN A 142 -10.57 14.48 -4.49
N HIS A 143 -11.82 14.33 -4.04
CA HIS A 143 -12.34 13.12 -3.39
C HIS A 143 -11.73 12.79 -2.01
N GLY A 144 -11.27 13.80 -1.28
CA GLY A 144 -10.61 13.66 0.01
C GLY A 144 -11.52 13.58 1.23
N THR A 145 -10.91 13.71 2.40
CA THR A 145 -11.59 13.68 3.69
C THR A 145 -12.17 15.04 4.06
N MET A 146 -13.43 15.07 4.51
CA MET A 146 -14.11 16.25 5.06
C MET A 146 -14.13 16.18 6.59
N MET A 147 -13.85 17.30 7.27
CA MET A 147 -13.80 17.41 8.72
C MET A 147 -14.90 18.35 9.24
N PHE A 148 -15.94 17.77 9.82
CA PHE A 148 -17.10 18.50 10.35
C PHE A 148 -16.92 18.80 11.83
N LEU A 149 -16.73 20.07 12.18
CA LEU A 149 -16.69 20.54 13.56
C LEU A 149 -18.09 20.89 14.05
N ASP A 150 -18.53 20.27 15.14
CA ASP A 150 -19.72 20.67 15.91
C ASP A 150 -19.32 21.66 17.01
N THR A 151 -19.73 22.93 16.87
CA THR A 151 -19.37 23.99 17.83
C THR A 151 -20.14 23.91 19.14
N ARG A 152 -21.08 22.97 19.32
CA ARG A 152 -21.79 22.79 20.60
C ARG A 152 -21.04 21.89 21.56
N ASN A 153 -20.24 20.97 21.06
CA ASN A 153 -19.52 19.98 21.87
C ASN A 153 -18.01 19.86 21.55
N GLY A 154 -17.52 20.55 20.52
CA GLY A 154 -16.11 20.55 20.12
C GLY A 154 -15.65 19.26 19.45
N HIS A 155 -16.56 18.41 18.98
CA HIS A 155 -16.21 17.17 18.28
C HIS A 155 -16.04 17.41 16.78
N ILE A 156 -15.10 16.68 16.20
CA ILE A 156 -14.87 16.61 14.77
C ILE A 156 -15.25 15.22 14.29
N THR A 157 -16.06 15.18 13.25
CA THR A 157 -16.38 13.97 12.47
C THR A 157 -15.58 14.02 11.17
N MET A 158 -14.93 12.93 10.80
CA MET A 158 -14.20 12.83 9.54
C MET A 158 -14.88 11.83 8.62
N GLU A 159 -15.16 12.23 7.39
CA GLU A 159 -15.82 11.42 6.37
C GLU A 159 -15.05 11.51 5.05
N GLY A 160 -14.79 10.36 4.43
CA GLY A 160 -14.25 10.31 3.07
C GLY A 160 -15.37 10.56 2.07
N GLN A 161 -15.17 11.47 1.12
CA GLN A 161 -16.21 11.82 0.13
C GLN A 161 -16.70 10.60 -0.66
N ASP A 162 -15.78 9.74 -1.10
CA ASP A 162 -16.11 8.56 -1.91
C ASP A 162 -16.54 7.35 -1.07
N SER A 163 -15.97 7.22 0.14
CA SER A 163 -16.25 6.08 1.00
C SER A 163 -17.59 6.23 1.73
N GLY A 164 -17.99 7.45 2.08
CA GLY A 164 -19.12 7.70 3.00
C GLY A 164 -18.91 7.01 4.36
N HIS A 165 -17.64 6.78 4.69
CA HIS A 165 -17.16 6.10 5.88
C HIS A 165 -16.20 7.01 6.63
N SER A 166 -15.93 6.67 7.90
CA SER A 166 -15.00 7.46 8.68
C SER A 166 -13.57 7.21 8.25
N GLU A 167 -12.88 8.28 7.86
CA GLU A 167 -11.44 8.26 7.54
C GLU A 167 -10.57 8.66 8.75
N ASP A 168 -11.17 8.83 9.93
CA ASP A 168 -10.40 9.11 11.14
C ASP A 168 -9.60 7.86 11.56
N PRO A 169 -8.26 7.90 11.51
CA PRO A 169 -7.42 6.74 11.80
C PRO A 169 -7.46 6.35 13.29
N GLY A 170 -7.98 7.21 14.17
CA GLY A 170 -8.19 6.93 15.58
C GLY A 170 -9.45 6.12 15.86
N VAL A 171 -10.33 5.95 14.87
CA VAL A 171 -11.65 5.30 15.06
C VAL A 171 -11.95 4.17 14.08
N TYR A 172 -10.94 3.64 13.37
CA TYR A 172 -11.07 2.59 12.34
C TYR A 172 -11.89 1.34 12.77
N ASN A 173 -12.02 1.08 14.07
CA ASN A 173 -12.78 -0.06 14.63
C ASN A 173 -14.06 0.31 15.39
N PHE A 174 -14.50 1.57 15.36
CA PHE A 174 -15.72 1.97 16.05
C PHE A 174 -16.93 1.72 15.13
N PRO A 175 -17.92 0.93 15.58
CA PRO A 175 -19.13 0.76 14.78
C PRO A 175 -19.82 2.12 14.64
N GLY A 176 -20.17 2.47 13.41
CA GLY A 176 -21.03 3.61 13.15
C GLY A 176 -22.37 3.45 13.88
N GLY A 177 -22.98 4.58 14.21
CA GLY A 177 -24.36 4.64 14.68
C GLY A 177 -25.35 4.24 13.58
N LEU A 178 -26.63 4.24 13.96
CA LEU A 178 -27.73 4.03 13.01
C LEU A 178 -27.70 5.14 11.95
N ARG A 179 -27.62 4.74 10.67
CA ARG A 179 -27.72 5.68 9.54
C ARG A 179 -29.05 6.41 9.58
N SER A 180 -28.99 7.73 9.41
CA SER A 180 -30.17 8.57 9.24
C SER A 180 -30.88 8.25 7.92
N ARG A 181 -32.15 8.65 7.82
CA ARG A 181 -32.85 8.67 6.53
C ARG A 181 -32.23 9.66 5.57
N ASN A 182 -31.72 10.78 6.09
CA ASN A 182 -30.97 11.75 5.31
C ASN A 182 -29.61 11.16 4.95
N ARG A 183 -29.40 10.91 3.65
CA ARG A 183 -28.18 10.31 3.12
C ARG A 183 -26.96 11.21 3.28
N ASN A 184 -27.19 12.52 3.41
CA ASN A 184 -26.15 13.53 3.59
C ASN A 184 -25.74 13.70 5.06
N SER A 185 -26.37 12.96 5.99
CA SER A 185 -26.10 13.11 7.42
C SER A 185 -24.89 12.29 7.86
N HIS A 186 -23.83 12.99 8.26
CA HIS A 186 -22.62 12.42 8.87
C HIS A 186 -22.77 12.07 10.36
N GLY A 187 -23.90 12.41 11.00
CA GLY A 187 -24.09 12.23 12.45
C GLY A 187 -24.01 10.77 12.94
N HIS A 188 -24.16 9.81 12.03
CA HIS A 188 -24.00 8.39 12.31
C HIS A 188 -22.53 7.96 12.42
N LEU A 189 -21.58 8.75 11.94
CA LEU A 189 -20.17 8.43 11.97
C LEU A 189 -19.58 8.69 13.37
N PRO A 190 -18.55 7.91 13.76
CA PRO A 190 -17.77 8.20 14.96
C PRO A 190 -17.11 9.58 14.86
N SER A 191 -16.93 10.23 16.01
CA SER A 191 -16.34 11.56 16.11
C SER A 191 -15.48 11.65 17.36
N ARG A 192 -14.41 12.43 17.33
CA ARG A 192 -13.53 12.68 18.49
C ARG A 192 -13.51 14.15 18.86
N HIS A 193 -13.22 14.46 20.12
CA HIS A 193 -13.02 15.84 20.53
C HIS A 193 -11.81 16.43 19.78
N ALA A 194 -11.91 17.68 19.32
CA ALA A 194 -10.87 18.32 18.50
C ALA A 194 -9.47 18.25 19.14
N ARG A 195 -9.37 18.40 20.47
CA ARG A 195 -8.11 18.19 21.22
C ARG A 195 -7.48 16.83 20.95
N GLU A 196 -8.24 15.74 21.13
CA GLU A 196 -7.73 14.38 20.96
C GLU A 196 -7.29 14.14 19.52
N LEU A 197 -8.07 14.64 18.56
CA LEU A 197 -7.82 14.46 17.13
C LEU A 197 -6.55 15.21 16.68
N PHE A 198 -6.41 16.50 16.99
CA PHE A 198 -5.23 17.27 16.60
C PHE A 198 -3.97 16.87 17.39
N GLU A 199 -4.09 16.40 18.63
CA GLU A 199 -2.97 15.79 19.35
C GLU A 199 -2.49 14.50 18.65
N ASP A 200 -3.39 13.65 18.17
CA ASP A 200 -3.03 12.45 17.39
C ASP A 200 -2.32 12.84 16.08
N PHE A 201 -2.87 13.79 15.32
CA PHE A 201 -2.30 14.22 14.04
C PHE A 201 -0.91 14.85 14.21
N THR A 202 -0.77 15.72 15.21
CA THR A 202 0.52 16.30 15.59
C THR A 202 1.53 15.20 15.95
N ASN A 203 1.10 14.19 16.72
CA ASN A 203 1.97 13.07 17.09
C ASN A 203 2.40 12.23 15.88
N ARG A 204 1.52 12.03 14.89
CA ARG A 204 1.82 11.31 13.65
C ARG A 204 2.90 12.04 12.84
N LEU A 205 2.78 13.35 12.67
CA LEU A 205 3.80 14.19 12.02
C LEU A 205 5.15 14.17 12.76
N LEU A 206 5.12 14.32 14.09
CA LEU A 206 6.33 14.28 14.92
C LEU A 206 7.05 12.92 14.84
N LYS A 207 6.30 11.82 14.73
CA LYS A 207 6.83 10.46 14.57
C LYS A 207 7.16 10.09 13.12
N LEU A 208 6.90 11.00 12.18
CA LEU A 208 6.96 10.77 10.74
C LEU A 208 6.12 9.57 10.30
N GLN A 209 4.99 9.31 10.97
CA GLN A 209 3.97 8.37 10.47
C GLN A 209 3.22 8.96 9.29
N TRP A 210 3.09 10.28 9.30
CA TRP A 210 2.66 11.09 8.17
C TRP A 210 3.77 12.07 7.84
N ILE A 211 4.03 12.25 6.54
CA ILE A 211 5.11 13.11 6.06
C ILE A 211 4.59 14.03 4.96
N PRO A 212 4.54 15.35 5.20
CA PRO A 212 4.08 16.29 4.19
C PRO A 212 5.13 16.41 3.07
N SER A 213 4.71 16.24 1.82
CA SER A 213 5.54 16.44 0.62
C SER A 213 5.22 17.80 -0.01
N SER A 214 6.12 18.79 0.13
CA SER A 214 5.86 20.17 -0.31
C SER A 214 5.64 20.34 -1.81
N GLU A 215 6.21 19.44 -2.61
CA GLU A 215 6.13 19.50 -4.08
C GLU A 215 4.92 18.74 -4.62
N ASP A 216 4.64 17.55 -4.07
CA ASP A 216 3.44 16.79 -4.43
C ASP A 216 2.18 17.35 -3.77
N ARG A 217 2.36 18.23 -2.77
CA ARG A 217 1.31 18.85 -1.97
C ARG A 217 0.34 17.81 -1.41
N ARG A 218 0.92 16.72 -0.92
CA ARG A 218 0.22 15.55 -0.36
C ARG A 218 0.86 15.05 0.94
N MET A 219 0.11 14.30 1.72
CA MET A 219 0.58 13.66 2.95
C MET A 219 0.99 12.21 2.68
N LEU A 220 2.28 11.93 2.73
CA LEU A 220 2.80 10.58 2.53
C LEU A 220 2.63 9.72 3.79
N SER A 221 2.40 8.43 3.55
CA SER A 221 2.21 7.37 4.54
C SER A 221 3.08 6.15 4.19
N GLU A 222 3.10 5.13 5.05
CA GLU A 222 3.90 3.92 4.83
C GLU A 222 3.56 3.12 3.56
N TRP A 223 2.45 3.46 2.89
CA TRP A 223 2.02 2.86 1.64
C TRP A 223 2.60 3.55 0.40
N ASP A 224 3.21 4.73 0.56
CA ASP A 224 3.83 5.47 -0.53
C ASP A 224 5.28 5.04 -0.74
N GLU A 225 5.67 4.83 -2.00
CA GLU A 225 7.02 4.38 -2.36
C GLU A 225 8.11 5.36 -1.86
N GLU A 226 7.81 6.66 -1.81
CA GLU A 226 8.74 7.69 -1.38
C GLU A 226 8.86 7.84 0.14
N TYR A 227 7.92 7.25 0.90
CA TYR A 227 7.77 7.53 2.33
C TYR A 227 9.03 7.23 3.13
N GLU A 228 9.60 6.04 2.99
CA GLU A 228 10.77 5.65 3.78
C GLU A 228 12.00 6.50 3.42
N ASP A 229 12.16 6.88 2.16
CA ASP A 229 13.30 7.71 1.74
C ASP A 229 13.18 9.13 2.29
N LEU A 230 11.98 9.73 2.22
CA LEU A 230 11.73 11.05 2.80
C LEU A 230 11.80 11.03 4.33
N ARG A 231 11.32 9.95 4.96
CA ARG A 231 11.43 9.73 6.40
C ARG A 231 12.87 9.72 6.88
N LEU A 232 13.74 9.00 6.16
CA LEU A 232 15.17 8.96 6.44
C LEU A 232 15.80 10.35 6.27
N LEU A 233 15.39 11.09 5.24
CA LEU A 233 15.85 12.46 5.01
C LEU A 233 15.50 13.37 6.21
N PHE A 234 14.25 13.39 6.67
CA PHE A 234 13.86 14.19 7.83
C PHE A 234 14.69 13.86 9.07
N ARG A 235 14.92 12.56 9.35
CA ARG A 235 15.74 12.10 10.47
C ARG A 235 17.20 12.53 10.35
N ALA A 236 17.78 12.37 9.17
CA ALA A 236 19.16 12.74 8.89
C ALA A 236 19.42 14.24 9.11
N TYR A 237 18.40 15.07 8.88
CA TYR A 237 18.44 16.50 9.12
C TYR A 237 17.91 16.93 10.50
N GLY A 238 17.74 15.99 11.44
CA GLY A 238 17.55 16.27 12.86
C GLY A 238 16.10 16.38 13.32
N TRP A 239 15.12 15.95 12.52
CA TRP A 239 13.73 15.90 12.95
C TRP A 239 13.51 14.93 14.13
N PRO A 240 12.66 15.25 15.13
CA PRO A 240 11.88 16.49 15.29
C PRO A 240 12.57 17.61 16.11
N HIS A 241 13.67 17.31 16.79
CA HIS A 241 14.21 18.18 17.84
C HIS A 241 15.25 19.20 17.37
N ASN A 242 16.13 18.84 16.43
CA ASN A 242 17.21 19.68 15.94
C ASN A 242 17.16 19.80 14.41
N PHE A 243 15.97 20.05 13.88
CA PHE A 243 15.71 20.05 12.45
C PHE A 243 16.38 21.23 11.75
N ASN A 244 17.25 20.94 10.78
CA ASN A 244 17.94 21.94 9.97
C ASN A 244 17.21 22.13 8.64
N ALA A 245 16.17 22.97 8.66
CA ALA A 245 15.31 23.26 7.51
C ALA A 245 16.09 23.66 6.25
N THR A 246 17.04 24.60 6.35
CA THR A 246 17.82 25.07 5.19
C THR A 246 18.64 23.96 4.53
N SER A 247 19.25 23.09 5.31
CA SER A 247 20.02 21.98 4.75
C SER A 247 19.12 20.85 4.25
N PHE A 248 17.96 20.67 4.90
CA PHE A 248 16.92 19.76 4.45
C PHE A 248 16.38 20.18 3.08
N ASP A 249 16.00 21.44 2.87
CA ASP A 249 15.46 21.93 1.59
C ASP A 249 16.39 21.62 0.42
N SER A 250 17.70 21.89 0.59
CA SER A 250 18.71 21.58 -0.42
C SER A 250 18.85 20.07 -0.67
N ALA A 251 18.69 19.24 0.35
CA ALA A 251 18.75 17.79 0.21
C ALA A 251 17.46 17.23 -0.40
N TYR A 252 16.31 17.78 -0.02
CA TYR A 252 14.99 17.46 -0.56
C TYR A 252 14.95 17.75 -2.05
N SER A 253 15.39 18.92 -2.51
CA SER A 253 15.47 19.23 -3.95
C SER A 253 16.36 18.25 -4.72
N ARG A 254 17.50 17.83 -4.16
CA ARG A 254 18.38 16.83 -4.80
C ARG A 254 17.74 15.43 -4.82
N TRP A 255 17.06 15.05 -3.74
CA TRP A 255 16.33 13.79 -3.65
C TRP A 255 15.19 13.74 -4.67
N ARG A 256 14.44 14.83 -4.85
CA ARG A 256 13.38 14.95 -5.87
C ARG A 256 13.91 14.88 -7.30
N GLU A 257 15.01 15.56 -7.57
CA GLU A 257 15.71 15.44 -8.85
C GLU A 257 16.06 13.96 -9.09
N PHE A 258 16.65 13.27 -8.10
CA PHE A 258 16.95 11.85 -8.21
C PHE A 258 15.71 10.96 -8.41
N LEU A 259 14.59 11.21 -7.73
CA LEU A 259 13.35 10.46 -7.94
C LEU A 259 12.85 10.58 -9.38
N THR A 260 12.91 11.80 -9.95
CA THR A 260 12.57 12.02 -11.36
C THR A 260 13.48 11.18 -12.28
N ILE A 261 14.78 11.11 -11.99
CA ILE A 261 15.71 10.27 -12.75
C ILE A 261 15.40 8.79 -12.59
N LYS A 262 15.13 8.34 -11.36
CA LYS A 262 14.77 6.95 -11.04
C LYS A 262 13.51 6.55 -11.79
N SER A 263 12.46 7.35 -11.78
CA SER A 263 11.22 7.11 -12.55
C SER A 263 11.52 6.96 -14.04
N ASN A 264 12.24 7.92 -14.64
CA ASN A 264 12.58 7.85 -16.06
C ASN A 264 13.41 6.59 -16.43
N ALA A 265 14.31 6.17 -15.53
CA ALA A 265 15.07 4.94 -15.69
C ALA A 265 14.18 3.69 -15.58
N CYS A 266 13.24 3.68 -14.62
CA CYS A 266 12.27 2.60 -14.44
C CYS A 266 11.30 2.50 -15.61
N ASP A 267 10.79 3.61 -16.15
CA ASP A 267 9.89 3.62 -17.32
C ASP A 267 10.60 3.04 -18.55
N SER A 268 11.86 3.42 -18.75
CA SER A 268 12.67 2.91 -19.86
C SER A 268 12.96 1.41 -19.70
N ALA A 269 13.26 0.97 -18.48
CA ALA A 269 13.52 -0.44 -18.19
C ALA A 269 12.25 -1.30 -18.31
N SER A 270 11.13 -0.83 -17.76
CA SER A 270 9.84 -1.54 -17.74
C SER A 270 9.35 -1.78 -19.15
N ASN A 271 9.40 -0.76 -20.02
CA ASN A 271 9.04 -0.93 -21.43
C ASN A 271 9.84 -2.06 -22.11
N ILE A 272 11.17 -2.09 -21.92
CA ILE A 272 12.01 -3.16 -22.52
C ILE A 272 11.68 -4.52 -21.91
N ILE A 273 11.50 -4.60 -20.58
CA ILE A 273 11.19 -5.85 -19.87
C ILE A 273 9.85 -6.39 -20.32
N ASP A 274 8.82 -5.55 -20.41
CA ASP A 274 7.47 -5.91 -20.85
C ASP A 274 7.49 -6.43 -22.28
N GLN A 275 8.21 -5.76 -23.19
CA GLN A 275 8.34 -6.25 -24.57
C GLN A 275 9.11 -7.58 -24.67
N LYS A 276 10.13 -7.80 -23.81
CA LYS A 276 10.82 -9.09 -23.74
C LYS A 276 9.88 -10.20 -23.24
N LEU A 277 9.10 -9.93 -22.19
CA LEU A 277 8.10 -10.89 -21.68
C LEU A 277 7.02 -11.21 -22.73
N ASN A 278 6.58 -10.22 -23.49
CA ASN A 278 5.64 -10.43 -24.60
C ASN A 278 6.24 -11.32 -25.69
N LEU A 279 7.49 -11.06 -26.10
CA LEU A 279 8.19 -11.88 -27.08
C LEU A 279 8.40 -13.33 -26.58
N ASP A 280 8.78 -13.50 -25.31
CA ASP A 280 8.94 -14.83 -24.70
C ASP A 280 7.62 -15.60 -24.67
N SER A 281 6.52 -14.94 -24.29
CA SER A 281 5.16 -15.51 -24.29
C SER A 281 4.71 -15.93 -25.69
N ALA A 282 4.90 -15.06 -26.69
CA ALA A 282 4.59 -15.36 -28.09
C ALA A 282 5.43 -16.54 -28.61
N THR A 283 6.72 -16.56 -28.26
CA THR A 283 7.65 -17.63 -28.65
C THR A 283 7.29 -18.95 -27.99
N GLU A 284 6.83 -18.95 -26.74
CA GLU A 284 6.34 -20.14 -26.03
C GLU A 284 5.08 -20.69 -26.70
N SER A 285 4.11 -19.83 -27.04
CA SER A 285 2.91 -20.21 -27.80
C SER A 285 3.26 -20.84 -29.16
N LEU A 286 4.16 -20.21 -29.91
CA LEU A 286 4.63 -20.74 -31.19
C LEU A 286 5.33 -22.10 -31.02
N ASN A 287 6.17 -22.25 -30.00
CA ASN A 287 6.87 -23.49 -29.71
C ASN A 287 5.92 -24.61 -29.27
N TYR A 288 4.89 -24.30 -28.50
CA TYR A 288 3.85 -25.24 -28.10
C TYR A 288 3.14 -25.81 -29.34
N HIS A 289 2.60 -24.93 -30.20
CA HIS A 289 1.92 -25.35 -31.43
C HIS A 289 2.87 -26.04 -32.43
N SER A 290 4.13 -25.61 -32.50
CA SER A 290 5.14 -26.28 -33.34
C SER A 290 5.44 -27.70 -32.88
N LYS A 291 5.45 -27.97 -31.57
CA LYS A 291 5.68 -29.32 -31.01
C LYS A 291 4.51 -30.27 -31.26
N CYS A 292 3.29 -29.73 -31.37
CA CYS A 292 2.11 -30.48 -31.77
C CYS A 292 2.25 -31.04 -33.20
N VAL A 293 3.06 -30.43 -34.06
CA VAL A 293 3.40 -30.97 -35.39
C VAL A 293 4.64 -31.86 -35.32
N ARG A 294 4.46 -33.18 -35.37
CA ARG A 294 5.59 -34.13 -35.45
C ARG A 294 5.54 -34.93 -36.75
N MET A 295 6.54 -34.76 -37.60
CA MET A 295 6.64 -35.43 -38.91
C MET A 295 5.42 -35.18 -39.83
N GLY A 296 4.81 -34.00 -39.74
CA GLY A 296 3.61 -33.64 -40.52
C GLY A 296 2.30 -34.21 -39.96
N VAL A 297 2.33 -34.81 -38.75
CA VAL A 297 1.14 -35.29 -38.04
C VAL A 297 0.91 -34.42 -36.80
N TRP A 298 -0.30 -33.83 -36.72
CA TRP A 298 -0.73 -33.00 -35.60
C TRP A 298 -1.15 -33.86 -34.39
N ASP A 299 -0.68 -33.50 -33.21
CA ASP A 299 -0.95 -34.16 -31.91
C ASP A 299 -0.72 -35.68 -31.91
N ARG A 300 0.16 -36.16 -32.81
CA ARG A 300 0.39 -37.59 -33.06
C ARG A 300 -0.88 -38.35 -33.49
N ASP A 301 -1.90 -37.66 -33.96
CA ASP A 301 -3.13 -38.24 -34.50
C ASP A 301 -3.11 -38.20 -36.04
N PRO A 302 -2.83 -39.34 -36.71
CA PRO A 302 -2.84 -39.41 -38.17
C PRO A 302 -4.25 -39.38 -38.77
N SER A 303 -5.30 -39.46 -37.93
CA SER A 303 -6.71 -39.45 -38.36
C SER A 303 -7.39 -38.08 -38.22
N LYS A 304 -6.65 -37.06 -37.78
CA LYS A 304 -7.15 -35.71 -37.58
C LYS A 304 -7.79 -35.16 -38.86
N HIS A 305 -8.95 -34.51 -38.74
CA HIS A 305 -9.73 -34.09 -39.90
C HIS A 305 -8.98 -32.99 -40.68
N PRO A 306 -9.03 -32.96 -42.02
CA PRO A 306 -8.33 -31.94 -42.81
C PRO A 306 -8.68 -30.49 -42.45
N GLU A 307 -9.93 -30.25 -42.03
CA GLU A 307 -10.36 -28.91 -41.58
C GLU A 307 -9.70 -28.51 -40.25
N GLU A 308 -9.55 -29.45 -39.31
CA GLU A 308 -8.84 -29.22 -38.05
C GLU A 308 -7.34 -28.99 -38.29
N ILE A 309 -6.74 -29.74 -39.22
CA ILE A 309 -5.35 -29.52 -39.65
C ILE A 309 -5.19 -28.12 -40.23
N SER A 310 -6.10 -27.69 -41.12
CA SER A 310 -6.07 -26.35 -41.71
C SER A 310 -6.20 -25.25 -40.66
N MET A 311 -7.08 -25.42 -39.66
CA MET A 311 -7.24 -24.47 -38.56
C MET A 311 -5.96 -24.36 -37.71
N LEU A 312 -5.34 -25.49 -37.40
CA LEU A 312 -4.09 -25.52 -36.64
C LEU A 312 -2.90 -24.92 -37.42
N GLU A 313 -2.86 -25.11 -38.74
CA GLU A 313 -1.88 -24.45 -39.62
C GLU A 313 -2.09 -22.92 -39.65
N THR A 314 -3.33 -22.45 -39.69
CA THR A 314 -3.66 -21.02 -39.56
C THR A 314 -3.19 -20.47 -38.22
N ILE A 315 -3.51 -21.13 -37.11
CA ILE A 315 -3.06 -20.72 -35.76
C ILE A 315 -1.53 -20.69 -35.67
N LEU A 316 -0.84 -21.64 -36.29
CA LEU A 316 0.63 -21.66 -36.30
C LEU A 316 1.22 -20.47 -37.05
N GLU A 317 0.64 -20.10 -38.18
CA GLU A 317 1.09 -18.94 -38.95
C GLU A 317 0.75 -17.62 -38.24
N GLU A 318 -0.44 -17.49 -37.65
CA GLU A 318 -0.81 -16.35 -36.80
C GLU A 318 0.19 -16.19 -35.63
N ASN A 319 0.56 -17.28 -34.95
CA ASN A 319 1.57 -17.23 -33.89
C ASN A 319 2.96 -16.79 -34.40
N ARG A 320 3.34 -17.12 -35.64
CA ARG A 320 4.59 -16.61 -36.24
C ARG A 320 4.53 -15.11 -36.50
N GLU A 321 3.40 -14.62 -37.00
CA GLU A 321 3.17 -13.19 -37.20
C GLU A 321 3.25 -12.44 -35.87
N ILE A 322 2.61 -12.95 -34.81
CA ILE A 322 2.68 -12.37 -33.46
C ILE A 322 4.13 -12.32 -32.93
N VAL A 323 4.93 -13.38 -33.12
CA VAL A 323 6.35 -13.38 -32.72
C VAL A 323 7.14 -12.33 -33.50
N ASN A 324 6.91 -12.22 -34.81
CA ASN A 324 7.59 -11.21 -35.64
C ASN A 324 7.22 -9.79 -35.20
N GLU A 325 5.94 -9.52 -34.96
CA GLU A 325 5.46 -8.22 -34.47
C GLU A 325 6.04 -7.88 -33.09
N ALA A 326 6.00 -8.82 -32.14
CA ALA A 326 6.59 -8.65 -30.82
C ALA A 326 8.10 -8.35 -30.90
N ASN A 327 8.82 -9.01 -31.81
CA ASN A 327 10.23 -8.76 -32.04
C ASN A 327 10.48 -7.38 -32.65
N GLU A 328 9.67 -6.93 -33.62
CA GLU A 328 9.76 -5.57 -34.19
C GLU A 328 9.51 -4.48 -33.13
N ILE A 329 8.53 -4.70 -32.24
CA ILE A 329 8.23 -3.79 -31.13
C ILE A 329 9.40 -3.76 -30.14
N LEU A 330 9.99 -4.91 -29.79
CA LEU A 330 11.15 -4.97 -28.92
C LEU A 330 12.37 -4.27 -29.55
N GLU A 331 12.66 -4.51 -30.83
CA GLU A 331 13.76 -3.85 -31.54
C GLU A 331 13.56 -2.32 -31.58
N LYS A 332 12.32 -1.87 -31.77
CA LYS A 332 11.97 -0.45 -31.68
C LYS A 332 12.20 0.10 -30.26
N ALA A 333 11.76 -0.62 -29.22
CA ALA A 333 11.99 -0.22 -27.84
C ALA A 333 13.50 -0.15 -27.52
N ILE A 334 14.30 -1.11 -28.00
CA ILE A 334 15.76 -1.11 -27.88
C ILE A 334 16.39 0.04 -28.68
N ALA A 335 15.85 0.39 -29.85
CA ALA A 335 16.32 1.53 -30.62
C ALA A 335 16.04 2.87 -29.90
N ASP A 336 14.85 3.02 -29.33
CA ASP A 336 14.40 4.23 -28.63
C ASP A 336 15.08 4.39 -27.25
N HIS A 337 15.22 3.29 -26.51
CA HIS A 337 15.66 3.26 -25.12
C HIS A 337 16.99 2.56 -24.90
N GLY A 338 17.72 2.14 -25.94
CA GLY A 338 18.91 1.29 -25.79
C GLY A 338 18.57 -0.12 -25.27
N ASP A 339 19.53 -1.03 -25.35
CA ASP A 339 19.40 -2.32 -24.65
C ASP A 339 19.61 -2.12 -23.14
N TRP A 340 18.84 -2.86 -22.35
CA TRP A 340 18.90 -2.81 -20.89
C TRP A 340 20.23 -3.41 -20.40
N LYS A 341 21.06 -2.57 -19.77
CA LYS A 341 22.39 -2.98 -19.26
C LYS A 341 22.43 -3.11 -17.73
N GLY A 342 21.27 -3.13 -17.09
CA GLY A 342 21.12 -3.13 -15.64
C GLY A 342 20.80 -1.75 -15.06
N GLU A 343 20.23 -1.76 -13.86
CA GLU A 343 19.69 -0.58 -13.16
C GLU A 343 20.67 0.60 -13.10
N ARG A 344 21.93 0.36 -12.71
CA ARG A 344 22.96 1.42 -12.65
C ARG A 344 23.17 2.11 -14.00
N ALA A 345 23.21 1.34 -15.08
CA ALA A 345 23.42 1.89 -16.41
C ALA A 345 22.23 2.74 -16.87
N GLU A 346 21.00 2.30 -16.56
CA GLU A 346 19.78 3.06 -16.86
C GLU A 346 19.69 4.35 -16.05
N ILE A 347 20.06 4.33 -14.77
CA ILE A 347 20.10 5.55 -13.94
C ILE A 347 21.12 6.56 -14.48
N ILE A 348 22.34 6.12 -14.81
CA ILE A 348 23.38 7.01 -15.40
C ILE A 348 22.90 7.57 -16.74
N LYS A 349 22.26 6.74 -17.55
CA LYS A 349 21.67 7.16 -18.82
C LYS A 349 20.57 8.21 -18.62
N ALA A 350 19.69 8.00 -17.64
CA ALA A 350 18.63 8.94 -17.31
C ALA A 350 19.20 10.27 -16.80
N TRP A 351 20.22 10.25 -15.94
CA TRP A 351 20.96 11.45 -15.51
C TRP A 351 21.54 12.21 -16.70
N LYS A 352 22.22 11.50 -17.60
CA LYS A 352 22.82 12.10 -18.80
C LYS A 352 21.76 12.80 -19.65
N LYS A 353 20.66 12.09 -19.95
CA LYS A 353 19.54 12.61 -20.73
C LYS A 353 18.89 13.83 -20.07
N HIS A 354 18.75 13.80 -18.75
CA HIS A 354 18.21 14.92 -17.97
C HIS A 354 19.08 16.17 -18.09
N PHE A 355 20.39 16.06 -17.86
CA PHE A 355 21.29 17.21 -17.99
C PHE A 355 21.38 17.73 -19.43
N GLU A 356 21.42 16.85 -20.44
CA GLU A 356 21.43 17.26 -21.85
C GLU A 356 20.19 18.09 -22.20
N LYS A 357 18.99 17.61 -21.83
CA LYS A 357 17.72 18.35 -22.03
C LYS A 357 17.70 19.68 -21.30
N ASP A 358 18.20 19.71 -20.06
CA ASP A 358 18.23 20.94 -19.27
C ASP A 358 19.21 21.96 -19.83
N ILE A 359 20.39 21.53 -20.27
CA ILE A 359 21.35 22.40 -20.96
C ILE A 359 20.72 22.96 -22.24
N GLU A 360 20.12 22.11 -23.08
CA GLU A 360 19.45 22.53 -24.32
C GLU A 360 18.36 23.58 -24.05
N ARG A 361 17.50 23.33 -23.05
CA ARG A 361 16.45 24.27 -22.63
C ARG A 361 17.03 25.62 -22.19
N GLN A 362 18.05 25.61 -21.35
CA GLN A 362 18.66 26.85 -20.85
C GLN A 362 19.43 27.60 -21.96
N GLU A 363 20.11 26.89 -22.87
CA GLU A 363 20.76 27.50 -24.03
C GLU A 363 19.73 28.13 -24.99
N GLY A 364 18.59 27.48 -25.21
CA GLY A 364 17.46 28.03 -25.97
C GLY A 364 16.91 29.31 -25.34
N ASN A 365 16.77 29.35 -24.01
CA ASN A 365 16.37 30.57 -23.28
C ASN A 365 17.38 31.71 -23.50
N LEU A 366 18.68 31.42 -23.40
CA LEU A 366 19.74 32.41 -23.66
C LEU A 366 19.72 32.91 -25.10
N GLU A 367 19.46 32.05 -26.08
CA GLU A 367 19.34 32.43 -27.48
C GLU A 367 18.13 33.35 -27.70
N TRP A 368 16.98 33.01 -27.11
CA TRP A 368 15.78 33.83 -27.16
C TRP A 368 15.98 35.22 -26.54
N TRP A 369 16.65 35.32 -25.38
CA TRP A 369 16.97 36.60 -24.74
C TRP A 369 17.99 37.46 -25.52
N ARG A 370 18.80 36.86 -26.40
CA ARG A 370 19.67 37.64 -27.31
C ARG A 370 18.88 38.30 -28.44
N GLY A 371 17.74 37.72 -28.81
CA GLY A 371 16.86 38.20 -29.86
C GLY A 371 15.67 38.99 -29.33
N GLU A 372 14.48 38.49 -29.66
CA GLU A 372 13.20 39.15 -29.37
C GLU A 372 12.90 39.24 -27.87
N GLY A 373 13.40 38.30 -27.07
CA GLY A 373 13.20 38.24 -25.63
C GLY A 373 14.01 39.25 -24.82
N ARG A 374 14.91 40.01 -25.44
CA ARG A 374 15.85 40.90 -24.73
C ARG A 374 15.17 41.95 -23.86
N ALA A 375 13.99 42.42 -24.27
CA ALA A 375 13.22 43.40 -23.51
C ALA A 375 12.59 42.82 -22.23
N HIS A 376 12.58 41.49 -22.07
CA HIS A 376 11.88 40.76 -21.02
C HIS A 376 12.81 40.12 -19.98
N CYS A 377 14.12 40.36 -20.06
CA CYS A 377 15.11 39.74 -19.19
C CYS A 377 16.10 40.78 -18.66
N LYS A 378 16.47 40.66 -17.39
CA LYS A 378 17.55 41.44 -16.77
C LYS A 378 18.89 40.77 -17.04
N GLU A 379 19.97 41.55 -17.07
CA GLU A 379 21.33 41.01 -17.27
C GLU A 379 21.72 40.01 -16.18
N GLU A 380 21.22 40.20 -14.95
CA GLU A 380 21.41 39.28 -13.83
C GLU A 380 20.85 37.88 -14.11
N GLU A 381 19.64 37.79 -14.66
CA GLU A 381 18.98 36.52 -15.02
C GLU A 381 19.74 35.79 -16.16
N ILE A 382 20.33 36.55 -17.09
CA ILE A 382 21.20 36.00 -18.14
C ILE A 382 22.45 35.37 -17.52
N GLU A 383 23.09 36.04 -16.57
CA GLU A 383 24.30 35.55 -15.93
C GLU A 383 24.02 34.35 -15.02
N GLU A 384 22.93 34.37 -14.26
CA GLU A 384 22.46 33.22 -13.50
C GLU A 384 22.22 31.99 -14.40
N THR A 385 21.63 32.20 -15.57
CA THR A 385 21.35 31.12 -16.52
C THR A 385 22.64 30.56 -17.14
N ARG A 386 23.64 31.42 -17.42
CA ARG A 386 24.97 30.96 -17.85
C ARG A 386 25.66 30.12 -16.80
N GLU A 387 25.59 30.55 -15.54
CA GLU A 387 26.17 29.80 -14.42
C GLU A 387 25.47 28.45 -14.23
N LYS A 388 24.12 28.41 -14.33
CA LYS A 388 23.35 27.16 -14.35
C LYS A 388 23.82 26.21 -15.46
N ILE A 389 23.98 26.69 -16.69
CA ILE A 389 24.50 25.88 -17.81
C ILE A 389 25.92 25.37 -17.50
N ARG A 390 26.78 26.21 -16.92
CA ARG A 390 28.14 25.82 -16.55
C ARG A 390 28.13 24.66 -15.55
N ILE A 391 27.32 24.77 -14.49
CA ILE A 391 27.14 23.73 -13.46
C ILE A 391 26.58 22.44 -14.08
N LEU A 392 25.55 22.54 -14.93
CA LEU A 392 24.97 21.36 -15.60
C LEU A 392 25.98 20.65 -16.50
N LYS A 393 26.80 21.40 -17.26
CA LYS A 393 27.88 20.82 -18.09
C LYS A 393 28.94 20.12 -17.26
N GLU A 394 29.28 20.68 -16.10
CA GLU A 394 30.20 20.06 -15.14
C GLU A 394 29.62 18.75 -14.57
N ARG A 395 28.35 18.74 -14.17
CA ARG A 395 27.64 17.52 -13.72
C ARG A 395 27.53 16.47 -14.81
N LEU A 396 27.27 16.88 -16.06
CA LEU A 396 27.21 16.00 -17.22
C LEU A 396 28.58 15.36 -17.52
N ALA A 397 29.68 16.10 -17.40
CA ALA A 397 31.02 15.56 -17.57
C ALA A 397 31.36 14.51 -16.50
N ASN A 398 30.80 14.65 -15.29
CA ASN A 398 30.98 13.75 -14.15
C ASN A 398 29.70 12.95 -13.83
N VAL A 399 28.95 12.53 -14.86
CA VAL A 399 27.64 11.88 -14.68
C VAL A 399 27.72 10.57 -13.87
N GLU A 400 28.85 9.87 -13.94
CA GLU A 400 29.12 8.64 -13.17
C GLU A 400 29.22 8.89 -11.64
N GLU A 401 29.42 10.14 -11.23
CA GLU A 401 29.47 10.56 -9.81
C GLU A 401 28.09 10.97 -9.28
N GLN A 402 27.05 11.02 -10.13
CA GLN A 402 25.69 11.31 -9.69
C GLN A 402 25.12 10.16 -8.85
N PRO A 403 24.20 10.45 -7.91
CA PRO A 403 23.64 9.44 -7.04
C PRO A 403 22.88 8.38 -7.86
N ILE A 404 23.14 7.11 -7.50
CA ILE A 404 22.45 5.93 -8.06
C ILE A 404 21.44 5.32 -7.07
N SER A 405 21.40 5.86 -5.86
CA SER A 405 20.48 5.51 -4.78
C SER A 405 20.27 6.74 -3.91
N VAL A 406 19.21 6.74 -3.10
CA VAL A 406 19.08 7.68 -1.99
C VAL A 406 20.14 7.32 -0.96
N GLU A 407 21.33 7.92 -1.06
CA GLU A 407 22.36 7.76 -0.02
C GLU A 407 21.95 8.60 1.20
N GLU A 408 21.88 7.96 2.36
CA GLU A 408 21.86 8.68 3.64
C GLU A 408 23.17 9.49 3.76
N PRO A 409 23.17 10.67 4.38
CA PRO A 409 24.39 11.46 4.59
C PRO A 409 25.47 10.77 5.45
N ASP A 410 25.22 9.55 5.96
CA ASP A 410 26.17 8.70 6.67
C ASP A 410 26.80 7.58 5.79
N GLY A 411 26.48 7.53 4.49
CA GLY A 411 27.03 6.55 3.53
C GLY A 411 26.38 5.17 3.57
N VAL A 412 25.19 5.04 4.18
CA VAL A 412 24.39 3.81 4.15
C VAL A 412 23.64 3.71 2.82
N LYS A 413 23.69 2.52 2.20
CA LYS A 413 22.99 2.22 0.94
C LYS A 413 21.77 1.37 1.21
N TYR A 414 20.66 1.73 0.59
CA TYR A 414 19.45 0.91 0.58
C TYR A 414 19.12 0.46 -0.84
N TYR A 415 18.69 -0.79 -0.96
CA TYR A 415 18.19 -1.37 -2.20
C TYR A 415 16.77 -1.89 -1.97
N TYR A 416 15.88 -1.60 -2.91
CA TYR A 416 14.48 -1.94 -2.85
C TYR A 416 14.21 -3.19 -3.69
N PHE A 417 13.44 -4.14 -3.15
CA PHE A 417 13.13 -5.39 -3.83
C PHE A 417 11.66 -5.74 -3.63
N CYS A 418 10.93 -5.91 -4.73
CA CYS A 418 9.56 -6.43 -4.76
C CYS A 418 9.52 -7.79 -5.47
N GLY A 419 8.96 -8.81 -4.81
CA GLY A 419 8.79 -10.13 -5.40
C GLY A 419 8.71 -11.28 -4.39
N HIS A 420 8.60 -12.50 -4.92
CA HIS A 420 8.74 -13.73 -4.13
C HIS A 420 10.22 -14.07 -3.98
N TYR A 421 10.68 -14.24 -2.74
CA TYR A 421 12.07 -14.59 -2.50
C TYR A 421 12.20 -15.77 -1.52
N TYR A 422 13.18 -16.62 -1.84
CA TYR A 422 13.60 -17.75 -1.02
C TYR A 422 15.05 -17.49 -0.58
N TYR A 423 15.30 -17.51 0.73
CA TYR A 423 16.65 -17.32 1.26
C TYR A 423 17.07 -18.51 2.11
N LEU A 424 18.34 -18.87 2.00
CA LEU A 424 19.03 -19.78 2.91
C LEU A 424 19.79 -18.96 3.94
N ASN A 425 19.44 -19.11 5.21
CA ASN A 425 20.20 -18.55 6.32
C ASN A 425 21.57 -19.26 6.44
N PRO A 426 22.56 -18.63 7.08
CA PRO A 426 23.88 -19.24 7.31
C PRO A 426 23.82 -20.55 8.12
N ASP A 427 22.75 -20.76 8.88
CA ASP A 427 22.47 -21.97 9.65
C ASP A 427 21.74 -23.07 8.84
N GLY A 428 21.45 -22.82 7.56
CA GLY A 428 20.78 -23.76 6.66
C GLY A 428 19.24 -23.68 6.68
N SER A 429 18.64 -22.85 7.54
CA SER A 429 17.18 -22.65 7.54
C SER A 429 16.73 -21.83 6.32
N GLN A 430 15.55 -22.13 5.78
CA GLN A 430 14.99 -21.39 4.64
C GLN A 430 13.82 -20.50 5.07
N LEU A 431 13.89 -19.22 4.69
CA LEU A 431 12.81 -18.26 4.88
C LEU A 431 12.17 -17.95 3.52
N TYR A 432 10.88 -18.21 3.41
CA TYR A 432 10.04 -17.73 2.32
C TYR A 432 9.40 -16.42 2.75
N ALA A 433 9.53 -15.40 1.92
CA ALA A 433 8.87 -14.13 2.14
C ALA A 433 8.22 -13.63 0.85
N TYR A 434 6.99 -13.13 1.01
CA TYR A 434 6.24 -12.39 0.01
C TYR A 434 6.02 -10.98 0.58
N GLY A 435 6.37 -9.95 -0.19
CA GLY A 435 6.26 -8.55 0.22
C GLY A 435 7.46 -7.71 -0.20
N SER A 436 7.43 -6.43 0.14
CA SER A 436 8.52 -5.48 -0.14
C SER A 436 9.60 -5.56 0.94
N TRP A 437 10.87 -5.63 0.53
CA TRP A 437 12.01 -5.73 1.43
C TRP A 437 13.08 -4.70 1.10
N LYS A 438 13.62 -4.06 2.15
CA LYS A 438 14.71 -3.09 2.05
C LYS A 438 16.02 -3.73 2.50
N LEU A 439 16.99 -3.85 1.59
CA LEU A 439 18.36 -4.25 1.94
C LEU A 439 19.15 -3.01 2.37
N ARG A 440 19.46 -2.91 3.65
CA ARG A 440 20.38 -1.95 4.22
C ARG A 440 21.81 -2.50 4.19
N ILE A 441 22.73 -1.78 3.57
CA ILE A 441 24.16 -2.05 3.65
C ILE A 441 24.82 -0.91 4.40
N ASN A 442 25.36 -1.20 5.59
CA ASN A 442 26.05 -0.19 6.37
C ASN A 442 27.48 0.06 5.85
N THR A 443 28.15 1.06 6.40
CA THR A 443 29.52 1.48 6.03
C THR A 443 30.59 0.39 6.24
N SER A 444 30.31 -0.65 7.02
CA SER A 444 31.19 -1.83 7.19
C SER A 444 30.95 -2.94 6.16
N GLY A 445 29.99 -2.75 5.24
CA GLY A 445 29.56 -3.76 4.27
C GLY A 445 28.60 -4.81 4.82
N LYS A 446 28.12 -4.63 6.07
CA LYS A 446 27.18 -5.55 6.71
C LYS A 446 25.77 -5.29 6.19
N ARG A 447 25.12 -6.38 5.77
CA ARG A 447 23.81 -6.41 5.13
C ARG A 447 22.72 -6.71 6.15
N TYR A 448 21.64 -5.94 6.11
CA TYR A 448 20.44 -6.14 6.93
C TYR A 448 19.22 -6.06 6.00
N TRP A 449 18.33 -7.04 6.07
CA TRP A 449 17.09 -7.03 5.33
C TRP A 449 15.97 -6.59 6.27
N ILE A 450 15.21 -5.59 5.87
CA ILE A 450 14.16 -4.97 6.66
C ILE A 450 12.83 -5.21 5.92
N PRO A 451 11.89 -5.99 6.49
CA PRO A 451 10.56 -6.10 5.91
C PRO A 451 9.82 -4.77 6.07
N GLU A 452 9.13 -4.31 5.02
CA GLU A 452 8.38 -3.05 5.08
C GLU A 452 7.10 -3.17 5.91
N GLN A 453 6.49 -4.36 5.95
CA GLN A 453 5.33 -4.65 6.77
C GLN A 453 5.76 -5.13 8.16
N ARG A 454 5.46 -4.33 9.20
CA ARG A 454 5.84 -4.58 10.61
C ARG A 454 5.36 -5.92 11.16
N GLU A 455 4.28 -6.45 10.61
CA GLU A 455 3.69 -7.75 10.95
C GLU A 455 4.64 -8.94 10.69
N PHE A 456 5.67 -8.71 9.86
CA PHE A 456 6.68 -9.70 9.48
C PHE A 456 8.06 -9.45 10.11
N ALA A 457 8.20 -8.40 10.93
CA ALA A 457 9.44 -8.07 11.64
C ALA A 457 9.46 -8.72 13.03
N TYR A 458 10.16 -9.86 13.18
CA TYR A 458 10.54 -10.40 14.49
C TYR A 458 12.05 -10.59 14.55
N GLU A 459 12.66 -10.35 15.72
CA GLU A 459 14.01 -10.83 15.98
C GLU A 459 13.99 -12.36 15.86
N PRO A 460 14.90 -12.99 15.09
CA PRO A 460 14.90 -14.45 14.88
C PRO A 460 14.90 -15.26 16.17
N ASP A 461 15.43 -14.69 17.26
CA ASP A 461 15.54 -15.33 18.57
C ASP A 461 14.20 -15.36 19.34
N GLU A 462 13.23 -14.50 18.97
CA GLU A 462 11.92 -14.33 19.62
C GLU A 462 10.77 -15.11 18.93
N MET A 463 10.99 -15.68 17.74
CA MET A 463 9.98 -16.46 17.02
C MET A 463 9.74 -17.83 17.67
N ASN A 464 8.65 -17.94 18.46
CA ASN A 464 8.20 -19.21 19.05
C ASN A 464 7.06 -19.90 18.26
N ALA A 465 6.53 -19.26 17.21
CA ALA A 465 5.57 -19.87 16.30
C ALA A 465 5.58 -19.17 14.92
N ARG A 466 5.28 -19.93 13.87
CA ARG A 466 5.00 -19.43 12.52
C ARG A 466 3.48 -19.42 12.31
N TYR A 467 2.98 -18.34 11.71
CA TYR A 467 1.58 -18.16 11.36
C TYR A 467 1.45 -18.06 9.84
N ILE A 468 0.43 -18.70 9.28
CA ILE A 468 0.06 -18.58 7.86
C ILE A 468 -1.33 -17.97 7.82
N PHE A 469 -1.46 -16.93 7.01
CA PHE A 469 -2.69 -16.15 6.86
C PHE A 469 -3.30 -16.40 5.48
N ASN A 470 -4.63 -16.30 5.37
CA ASN A 470 -5.32 -16.23 4.08
C ASN A 470 -5.38 -14.77 3.56
N PHE A 471 -5.95 -14.55 2.37
CA PHE A 471 -6.14 -13.22 1.77
C PHE A 471 -7.02 -12.27 2.59
N ALA A 472 -7.85 -12.81 3.49
CA ALA A 472 -8.68 -12.03 4.41
C ALA A 472 -7.95 -11.67 5.72
N GLY A 473 -6.65 -12.01 5.85
CA GLY A 473 -5.86 -11.76 7.06
C GLY A 473 -6.15 -12.72 8.22
N GLU A 474 -6.85 -13.83 7.97
CA GLU A 474 -7.17 -14.82 9.00
C GLU A 474 -6.09 -15.90 9.12
N VAL A 475 -5.73 -16.28 10.35
CA VAL A 475 -4.76 -17.35 10.61
C VAL A 475 -5.36 -18.70 10.23
N ILE A 476 -4.82 -19.32 9.19
CA ILE A 476 -5.21 -20.66 8.74
C ILE A 476 -4.28 -21.76 9.26
N LEU A 477 -3.05 -21.43 9.65
CA LEU A 477 -2.13 -22.38 10.28
C LEU A 477 -1.23 -21.71 11.32
N ARG A 478 -1.05 -22.37 12.46
CA ARG A 478 -0.10 -21.99 13.50
C ARG A 478 0.82 -23.19 13.80
N GLU A 479 2.11 -23.02 13.63
CA GLU A 479 3.12 -24.03 13.97
C GLU A 479 4.06 -23.53 15.06
N THR A 480 4.22 -24.30 16.14
CA THR A 480 5.05 -23.93 17.30
C THR A 480 6.49 -24.44 17.16
N ARG A 481 7.44 -23.78 17.83
CA ARG A 481 8.89 -24.05 17.80
C ARG A 481 9.29 -25.49 18.11
N ASP A 482 8.51 -26.20 18.92
CA ASP A 482 8.75 -27.61 19.24
C ASP A 482 8.57 -28.56 18.04
N ARG A 483 7.85 -28.11 17.00
CA ARG A 483 7.69 -28.83 15.73
C ARG A 483 8.69 -28.40 14.65
N LEU A 484 9.43 -27.31 14.86
CA LEU A 484 10.42 -26.80 13.90
C LEU A 484 11.76 -27.55 13.94
N ARG A 485 12.02 -28.33 14.99
CA ARG A 485 13.30 -29.08 15.12
C ARG A 485 13.40 -30.31 14.22
N ASP A 486 12.27 -30.79 13.67
CA ASP A 486 12.20 -32.10 12.99
C ASP A 486 11.58 -32.06 11.58
N ILE A 487 11.50 -30.90 10.91
CA ILE A 487 10.83 -30.82 9.59
C ILE A 487 11.81 -30.47 8.46
N ALA A 488 11.99 -31.44 7.56
CA ALA A 488 12.64 -31.33 6.26
C ALA A 488 11.71 -30.72 5.19
N ALA A 489 12.30 -30.33 4.05
CA ALA A 489 11.66 -29.69 2.89
C ALA A 489 10.41 -30.37 2.24
N PRO A 490 10.09 -31.67 2.40
CA PRO A 490 8.92 -32.27 1.72
C PRO A 490 7.55 -31.68 2.11
N SER A 491 7.44 -31.02 3.27
CA SER A 491 6.18 -30.39 3.70
C SER A 491 5.84 -29.14 2.88
N LEU A 492 6.83 -28.49 2.24
CA LEU A 492 6.65 -27.22 1.53
C LEU A 492 5.90 -27.40 0.20
N GLY A 493 6.18 -28.46 -0.55
CA GLY A 493 5.42 -28.79 -1.77
C GLY A 493 3.95 -29.07 -1.46
N THR A 494 3.69 -29.81 -0.38
CA THR A 494 2.33 -30.05 0.11
C THR A 494 1.65 -28.78 0.61
N LEU A 495 2.40 -27.86 1.23
CA LEU A 495 1.88 -26.58 1.72
C LEU A 495 1.52 -25.62 0.58
N ILE A 496 2.38 -25.54 -0.44
CA ILE A 496 2.18 -24.74 -1.66
C ILE A 496 0.97 -25.27 -2.43
N MET A 497 0.88 -26.59 -2.62
CA MET A 497 -0.29 -27.24 -3.23
C MET A 497 -1.58 -26.98 -2.45
N ARG A 498 -1.55 -27.00 -1.11
CA ARG A 498 -2.72 -26.70 -0.27
C ARG A 498 -3.09 -25.21 -0.28
N TYR A 499 -2.10 -24.32 -0.28
CA TYR A 499 -2.30 -22.87 -0.38
C TYR A 499 -2.95 -22.49 -1.72
N HIS A 500 -2.41 -23.01 -2.83
CA HIS A 500 -3.00 -22.79 -4.15
C HIS A 500 -4.39 -23.41 -4.28
N ARG A 501 -4.64 -24.58 -3.68
CA ARG A 501 -5.98 -25.19 -3.63
C ARG A 501 -6.99 -24.36 -2.82
N GLY A 502 -6.56 -23.77 -1.70
CA GLY A 502 -7.40 -22.87 -0.89
C GLY A 502 -7.69 -21.55 -1.60
N ALA A 503 -6.70 -20.97 -2.27
CA ALA A 503 -6.86 -19.76 -3.08
C ALA A 503 -7.78 -20.01 -4.30
N ALA A 504 -7.61 -21.16 -4.97
CA ALA A 504 -8.48 -21.61 -6.05
C ALA A 504 -9.93 -21.78 -5.58
N GLN A 505 -10.14 -22.42 -4.43
CA GLN A 505 -11.48 -22.63 -3.89
C GLN A 505 -12.15 -21.30 -3.50
N ALA A 506 -11.43 -20.39 -2.83
CA ALA A 506 -11.97 -19.07 -2.49
C ALA A 506 -12.32 -18.23 -3.72
N TYR A 507 -11.51 -18.32 -4.79
CA TYR A 507 -11.81 -17.68 -6.07
C TYR A 507 -13.05 -18.30 -6.74
N LEU A 508 -13.17 -19.63 -6.73
CA LEU A 508 -14.35 -20.33 -7.26
C LEU A 508 -15.62 -19.99 -6.46
N ASP A 509 -15.52 -19.89 -5.13
CA ASP A 509 -16.64 -19.53 -4.25
C ASP A 509 -17.08 -18.06 -4.48
N ASP A 510 -16.15 -17.11 -4.67
CA ASP A 510 -16.47 -15.72 -5.04
C ASP A 510 -17.12 -15.63 -6.44
N LEU A 511 -16.61 -16.42 -7.39
CA LEU A 511 -17.16 -16.50 -8.74
C LEU A 511 -18.57 -17.09 -8.74
N GLU A 512 -18.80 -18.15 -7.98
CA GLU A 512 -20.12 -18.78 -7.79
C GLU A 512 -21.13 -17.78 -7.19
N ASN A 513 -20.72 -17.01 -6.17
CA ASN A 513 -21.53 -15.96 -5.57
C ASN A 513 -21.86 -14.80 -6.54
N ARG A 514 -20.92 -14.43 -7.43
CA ARG A 514 -21.15 -13.41 -8.47
C ARG A 514 -22.05 -13.93 -9.59
N ILE A 515 -22.04 -15.23 -9.87
CA ILE A 515 -22.82 -15.86 -10.94
C ILE A 515 -24.25 -16.21 -10.49
N ASP A 516 -24.50 -16.48 -9.20
CA ASP A 516 -25.88 -16.55 -8.67
C ASP A 516 -26.70 -15.26 -8.92
N SER A 517 -26.03 -14.17 -9.31
CA SER A 517 -26.65 -12.92 -9.78
C SER A 517 -26.94 -12.84 -11.30
N VAL A 518 -26.47 -13.79 -12.13
CA VAL A 518 -26.57 -13.79 -13.61
C VAL A 518 -27.01 -15.16 -14.14
N ASN A 519 -28.18 -15.23 -14.80
CA ASN A 519 -28.79 -16.48 -15.28
C ASN A 519 -28.10 -17.07 -16.53
N GLY A 520 -27.29 -18.12 -16.38
CA GLY A 520 -26.83 -18.95 -17.52
C GLY A 520 -26.00 -20.17 -17.12
N ARG A 521 -26.53 -21.39 -17.32
CA ARG A 521 -25.88 -22.66 -16.92
C ARG A 521 -24.88 -23.21 -17.96
N GLU A 522 -24.94 -22.76 -19.21
CA GLU A 522 -23.99 -23.15 -20.28
C GLU A 522 -22.67 -22.37 -20.20
N ASP A 523 -22.70 -21.10 -19.77
CA ASP A 523 -21.50 -20.29 -19.52
C ASP A 523 -20.66 -20.86 -18.37
N TRP A 524 -21.30 -21.55 -17.41
CA TRP A 524 -20.66 -22.23 -16.28
C TRP A 524 -19.70 -23.33 -16.72
N GLU A 525 -20.11 -24.27 -17.57
CA GLU A 525 -19.23 -25.39 -17.97
C GLU A 525 -18.01 -24.92 -18.76
N GLN A 526 -18.16 -23.85 -19.54
CA GLN A 526 -17.08 -23.26 -20.32
C GLN A 526 -16.12 -22.44 -19.45
N MET A 527 -16.61 -21.65 -18.51
CA MET A 527 -15.77 -20.91 -17.56
C MET A 527 -15.07 -21.83 -16.55
N THR A 528 -15.75 -22.86 -16.06
CA THR A 528 -15.16 -23.84 -15.12
C THR A 528 -14.00 -24.57 -15.80
N LYS A 529 -14.16 -24.91 -17.09
CA LYS A 529 -13.10 -25.51 -17.88
C LYS A 529 -11.90 -24.55 -18.07
N VAL A 530 -12.14 -23.29 -18.38
CA VAL A 530 -11.06 -22.27 -18.52
C VAL A 530 -10.32 -22.04 -17.20
N ALA A 531 -11.04 -21.94 -16.09
CA ALA A 531 -10.45 -21.78 -14.76
C ALA A 531 -9.64 -23.02 -14.33
N TRP A 532 -10.11 -24.23 -14.65
CA TRP A 532 -9.35 -25.46 -14.43
C TRP A 532 -8.12 -25.57 -15.33
N ASP A 533 -8.23 -25.15 -16.60
CA ASP A 533 -7.10 -25.15 -17.53
C ASP A 533 -6.03 -24.13 -17.09
N GLU A 534 -6.41 -22.96 -16.55
CA GLU A 534 -5.49 -22.01 -15.92
C GLU A 534 -4.85 -22.54 -14.63
N LEU A 535 -5.60 -23.25 -13.79
CA LEU A 535 -5.09 -23.88 -12.57
C LEU A 535 -4.09 -24.99 -12.88
N ILE A 536 -4.41 -25.86 -13.86
CA ILE A 536 -3.50 -26.89 -14.35
C ILE A 536 -2.28 -26.24 -14.99
N TYR A 537 -2.43 -25.14 -15.72
CA TYR A 537 -1.31 -24.38 -16.29
C TYR A 537 -0.39 -23.81 -15.20
N LEU A 538 -0.93 -23.27 -14.10
CA LEU A 538 -0.16 -22.75 -12.96
C LEU A 538 0.55 -23.87 -12.16
N GLU A 539 -0.11 -25.01 -11.96
CA GLU A 539 0.46 -26.21 -11.34
C GLU A 539 1.60 -26.80 -12.21
N TRP A 540 1.42 -26.81 -13.54
CA TRP A 540 2.40 -27.28 -14.50
C TRP A 540 3.62 -26.35 -14.62
N LYS A 541 3.40 -25.04 -14.61
CA LYS A 541 4.46 -24.01 -14.69
C LYS A 541 5.33 -23.97 -13.44
N THR A 542 4.76 -24.23 -12.27
CA THR A 542 5.51 -24.26 -10.99
C THR A 542 6.21 -25.61 -10.74
N GLY A 543 5.65 -26.74 -11.19
CA GLY A 543 6.22 -28.07 -11.00
C GLY A 543 7.41 -28.42 -11.91
N LEU A 544 7.35 -28.08 -13.20
CA LEU A 544 8.38 -28.46 -14.19
C LEU A 544 9.71 -27.69 -14.01
N TRP A 545 9.62 -26.39 -13.72
CA TRP A 545 10.80 -25.55 -13.49
C TRP A 545 11.51 -25.92 -12.19
N TYR A 546 10.77 -26.39 -11.19
CA TYR A 546 11.32 -26.83 -9.92
C TYR A 546 12.13 -28.13 -10.06
N GLY A 547 11.66 -29.07 -10.88
CA GLY A 547 12.38 -30.32 -11.19
C GLY A 547 13.69 -30.07 -11.93
N GLU A 548 13.69 -29.26 -12.99
CA GLU A 548 14.91 -28.91 -13.72
C GLU A 548 15.91 -28.10 -12.86
N TRP A 549 15.40 -27.21 -12.01
CA TRP A 549 16.23 -26.44 -11.08
C TRP A 549 16.87 -27.35 -10.02
N LEU A 550 16.11 -28.27 -9.43
CA LEU A 550 16.63 -29.28 -8.48
C LEU A 550 17.73 -30.14 -9.11
N GLU A 551 17.58 -30.52 -10.38
CA GLU A 551 18.56 -31.36 -11.08
C GLU A 551 19.86 -30.58 -11.39
N LYS A 552 19.74 -29.30 -11.79
CA LYS A 552 20.89 -28.40 -11.98
C LYS A 552 21.61 -28.11 -10.67
N GLU A 553 20.86 -27.90 -9.59
CA GLU A 553 21.41 -27.60 -8.26
C GLU A 553 22.07 -28.84 -7.64
N ARG A 554 21.49 -30.04 -7.82
CA ARG A 554 22.11 -31.33 -7.47
C ARG A 554 23.48 -31.47 -8.12
N LYS A 555 23.55 -31.26 -9.43
CA LYS A 555 24.80 -31.34 -10.18
C LYS A 555 25.82 -30.29 -9.71
N ARG A 556 25.39 -29.05 -9.47
CA ARG A 556 26.24 -27.97 -8.94
C ARG A 556 26.87 -28.33 -7.59
N LEU A 557 26.08 -28.92 -6.69
CA LEU A 557 26.54 -29.33 -5.36
C LEU A 557 27.50 -30.53 -5.44
N GLN A 558 27.22 -31.50 -6.33
CA GLN A 558 28.12 -32.63 -6.58
C GLN A 558 29.47 -32.19 -7.15
N ASP A 559 29.45 -31.32 -8.18
CA ASP A 559 30.66 -30.80 -8.82
C ASP A 559 31.55 -30.00 -7.85
N LYS A 560 30.95 -29.39 -6.82
CA LYS A 560 31.65 -28.64 -5.77
C LYS A 560 32.07 -29.48 -4.56
N GLY A 561 31.75 -30.78 -4.54
CA GLY A 561 31.97 -31.62 -3.36
C GLY A 561 31.15 -31.19 -2.13
N GLN A 562 30.07 -30.42 -2.36
CA GLN A 562 29.14 -29.91 -1.34
C GLN A 562 27.88 -30.77 -1.25
N TYR A 563 27.88 -31.93 -1.91
CA TYR A 563 26.78 -32.87 -1.89
C TYR A 563 26.91 -33.78 -0.68
N THR A 564 26.06 -33.56 0.32
CA THR A 564 26.18 -34.16 1.65
C THR A 564 25.28 -35.39 1.81
N GLU A 565 25.43 -36.14 2.90
CA GLU A 565 24.52 -37.24 3.27
C GLU A 565 23.05 -36.78 3.38
N TYR A 566 22.82 -35.52 3.74
CA TYR A 566 21.49 -34.91 3.75
C TYR A 566 20.89 -34.82 2.34
N ASN A 567 21.69 -34.52 1.32
CA ASN A 567 21.23 -34.46 -0.07
C ASN A 567 20.89 -35.87 -0.62
N VAL A 568 21.63 -36.89 -0.22
CA VAL A 568 21.35 -38.29 -0.57
C VAL A 568 20.04 -38.76 0.07
N TRP A 569 19.80 -38.38 1.33
CA TRP A 569 18.54 -38.69 2.03
C TRP A 569 17.32 -38.01 1.40
N VAL A 570 17.44 -36.74 1.00
CA VAL A 570 16.38 -36.01 0.26
C VAL A 570 16.05 -36.70 -1.07
N ASP A 571 17.05 -37.21 -1.78
CA ASP A 571 16.86 -37.94 -3.03
C ASP A 571 16.12 -39.28 -2.82
N ASP A 572 16.44 -40.02 -1.76
CA ASP A 572 15.75 -41.28 -1.42
C ASP A 572 14.29 -41.05 -1.01
N GLU A 573 14.00 -39.94 -0.31
CA GLU A 573 12.64 -39.63 0.15
C GLU A 573 11.75 -39.09 -0.98
N LEU A 574 12.31 -38.28 -1.90
CA LEU A 574 11.60 -37.90 -3.13
C LEU A 574 11.26 -39.14 -3.98
N LYS A 575 12.15 -40.13 -4.01
CA LYS A 575 11.91 -41.39 -4.74
C LYS A 575 10.75 -42.17 -4.14
N ARG A 576 10.66 -42.27 -2.80
CA ARG A 576 9.52 -42.90 -2.11
C ARG A 576 8.20 -42.21 -2.39
N VAL A 577 8.16 -40.87 -2.31
CA VAL A 577 6.92 -40.11 -2.57
C VAL A 577 6.48 -40.23 -4.03
N THR A 578 7.42 -40.44 -4.96
CA THR A 578 7.09 -40.66 -6.38
C THR A 578 6.58 -42.09 -6.61
N GLU A 579 7.11 -43.08 -5.89
CA GLU A 579 6.64 -44.48 -5.92
C GLU A 579 5.26 -44.66 -5.24
N ASP A 580 4.93 -43.86 -4.21
CA ASP A 580 3.62 -43.86 -3.56
C ASP A 580 2.51 -43.18 -4.40
N ASN A 581 2.89 -42.46 -5.47
CA ASN A 581 1.97 -41.76 -6.38
C ASN A 581 1.82 -42.48 -7.74
N ASP A 582 2.08 -43.79 -7.83
CA ASP A 582 1.75 -44.57 -9.03
C ASP A 582 0.24 -44.45 -9.32
N VAL A 583 -0.07 -43.54 -10.24
CA VAL A 583 -1.35 -43.38 -10.91
C VAL A 583 -1.59 -44.67 -11.70
N GLU A 584 -2.35 -45.58 -11.11
CA GLU A 584 -2.99 -46.64 -11.89
C GLU A 584 -3.73 -45.99 -13.07
N ASN A 585 -3.39 -46.47 -14.27
CA ASN A 585 -4.03 -46.12 -15.53
C ASN A 585 -5.57 -46.15 -15.40
N ILE A 586 -6.21 -44.99 -15.29
CA ILE A 586 -7.64 -44.86 -15.61
C ILE A 586 -7.73 -44.68 -17.13
N LYS A 587 -7.61 -45.81 -17.82
CA LYS A 587 -8.25 -46.01 -19.13
C LYS A 587 -9.67 -46.49 -18.87
N GLU A 588 -10.61 -45.86 -19.57
CA GLU A 588 -11.93 -46.41 -19.95
C GLU A 588 -12.72 -47.16 -18.87
N GLU A 589 -13.70 -46.49 -18.27
CA GLU A 589 -15.01 -47.14 -18.19
C GLU A 589 -16.16 -46.12 -18.24
N SER A 590 -16.97 -46.30 -19.26
CA SER A 590 -18.17 -45.56 -19.58
C SER A 590 -19.38 -46.23 -18.93
N ILE A 591 -20.38 -45.41 -18.59
CA ILE A 591 -21.82 -45.71 -18.56
C ILE A 591 -22.26 -46.85 -17.61
N GLY A 592 -22.95 -46.45 -16.54
CA GLY A 592 -23.78 -47.35 -15.75
C GLY A 592 -24.78 -46.59 -14.88
N GLU A 593 -25.94 -46.27 -15.44
CA GLU A 593 -27.10 -45.74 -14.72
C GLU A 593 -27.53 -46.62 -13.53
N ALA A 594 -27.99 -45.95 -12.48
CA ALA A 594 -29.09 -46.29 -11.56
C ALA A 594 -29.26 -47.74 -11.04
N VAL A 595 -29.46 -47.87 -9.73
CA VAL A 595 -30.72 -48.35 -9.12
C VAL A 595 -30.60 -48.46 -7.60
N ILE A 596 -31.56 -47.83 -6.91
CA ILE A 596 -31.89 -47.95 -5.49
C ILE A 596 -32.20 -49.42 -5.15
N LYS A 597 -31.67 -49.96 -4.04
CA LYS A 597 -32.43 -50.89 -3.18
C LYS A 597 -31.89 -51.02 -1.75
N LYS A 598 -32.79 -50.60 -0.86
CA LYS A 598 -33.05 -50.90 0.56
C LYS A 598 -32.57 -52.25 1.15
N GLU A 599 -32.31 -52.13 2.46
CA GLU A 599 -32.72 -53.01 3.59
C GLU A 599 -31.78 -54.10 4.13
N ASN A 600 -31.36 -53.85 5.38
CA ASN A 600 -31.59 -54.66 6.59
C ASN A 600 -30.55 -55.68 7.12
N VAL A 601 -30.04 -55.31 8.31
CA VAL A 601 -30.02 -56.06 9.60
C VAL A 601 -29.03 -57.25 9.75
N LYS A 602 -28.06 -57.14 10.66
CA LYS A 602 -28.10 -57.82 11.98
C LYS A 602 -26.97 -57.40 12.94
N THR A 603 -27.41 -57.23 14.18
CA THR A 603 -26.76 -57.09 15.49
C THR A 603 -25.85 -58.26 15.87
N GLU A 604 -24.83 -58.00 16.69
CA GLU A 604 -24.58 -58.76 17.93
C GLU A 604 -23.77 -57.94 18.95
N ASP A 605 -24.14 -58.15 20.22
CA ASP A 605 -23.87 -57.40 21.44
C ASP A 605 -22.63 -57.90 22.23
N VAL A 606 -22.39 -57.20 23.36
CA VAL A 606 -21.78 -57.67 24.62
C VAL A 606 -20.25 -57.45 24.73
N GLU A 607 -19.64 -56.83 25.75
CA GLU A 607 -20.01 -56.63 27.16
C GLU A 607 -19.31 -55.38 27.76
N GLU A 608 -19.99 -54.76 28.72
CA GLU A 608 -19.50 -53.73 29.64
C GLU A 608 -18.59 -54.34 30.73
N GLU A 609 -17.60 -53.58 31.20
CA GLU A 609 -17.22 -53.63 32.62
C GLU A 609 -17.03 -52.22 33.17
N ILE A 610 -18.04 -51.81 33.94
CA ILE A 610 -18.06 -50.66 34.85
C ILE A 610 -17.40 -51.09 36.16
N ILE A 611 -16.63 -50.22 36.82
CA ILE A 611 -16.73 -49.95 38.28
C ILE A 611 -15.88 -48.73 38.72
N LYS A 612 -16.65 -47.69 39.09
CA LYS A 612 -16.60 -46.83 40.29
C LYS A 612 -15.58 -45.70 40.48
N GLU A 613 -16.18 -44.50 40.48
CA GLU A 613 -15.88 -43.35 41.33
C GLU A 613 -15.72 -43.72 42.83
N GLU A 614 -14.85 -42.99 43.56
CA GLU A 614 -15.24 -41.92 44.51
C GLU A 614 -13.99 -41.34 45.26
N PRO A 615 -14.08 -40.25 46.05
CA PRO A 615 -13.23 -39.07 45.85
C PRO A 615 -12.44 -38.60 47.10
N THR A 616 -11.95 -37.34 47.02
CA THR A 616 -11.54 -36.40 48.08
C THR A 616 -10.24 -36.65 48.85
N GLU A 617 -9.39 -35.61 48.90
CA GLU A 617 -9.00 -34.98 50.17
C GLU A 617 -8.46 -33.55 49.95
N GLU A 618 -9.09 -32.59 50.63
CA GLU A 618 -8.55 -31.28 50.96
C GLU A 618 -7.41 -31.43 51.98
N VAL A 619 -6.33 -30.66 51.82
CA VAL A 619 -5.54 -30.20 52.98
C VAL A 619 -5.20 -28.73 52.78
N SER A 620 -5.83 -27.89 53.60
CA SER A 620 -5.35 -26.56 53.96
C SER A 620 -4.50 -26.68 55.23
N ILE A 621 -3.56 -25.73 55.45
CA ILE A 621 -3.36 -24.96 56.70
C ILE A 621 -1.89 -24.49 56.89
N LYS A 622 -1.79 -23.14 56.99
CA LYS A 622 -0.96 -22.26 57.86
C LYS A 622 0.55 -22.15 57.62
N ASP A 623 1.01 -20.95 57.28
CA ASP A 623 1.26 -19.75 58.13
C ASP A 623 2.60 -19.83 58.85
N GLU A 624 3.33 -18.71 58.77
CA GLU A 624 3.79 -17.90 59.90
C GLU A 624 5.27 -17.45 59.85
N PHE A 625 5.46 -16.22 60.32
CA PHE A 625 6.68 -15.44 60.60
C PHE A 625 7.38 -14.76 59.41
N SER A 626 7.07 -13.49 59.07
CA SER A 626 7.18 -12.22 59.83
C SER A 626 8.62 -11.72 60.07
N GLY A 627 8.87 -10.47 59.69
CA GLY A 627 9.44 -9.52 60.65
C GLY A 627 10.60 -8.64 60.22
N LYS A 628 10.24 -7.38 59.88
CA LYS A 628 10.88 -6.10 60.26
C LYS A 628 12.13 -5.62 59.49
N LEU A 629 12.02 -4.50 58.78
CA LEU A 629 12.09 -3.08 59.24
C LEU A 629 13.50 -2.69 59.71
N PHE A 630 14.17 -1.73 59.07
CA PHE A 630 13.95 -0.29 59.24
C PHE A 630 14.79 0.54 58.24
N MET A 631 14.36 1.79 58.11
CA MET A 631 14.90 2.90 57.34
C MET A 631 16.28 3.37 57.82
N GLU A 632 17.04 4.10 56.99
CA GLU A 632 17.21 5.55 57.17
C GLU A 632 17.98 6.20 56.01
N THR A 633 17.80 7.51 55.99
CA THR A 633 17.99 8.54 54.98
C THR A 633 19.41 9.13 54.90
N GLU A 634 19.55 10.05 53.93
CA GLU A 634 20.50 11.18 53.82
C GLU A 634 21.83 10.96 53.08
N SER A 635 21.90 11.56 51.88
CA SER A 635 22.85 12.63 51.49
C SER A 635 22.35 13.33 50.23
#